data_AF-A0A8C4ST13-F1
#
_entry.id   AF-A0A8C4ST13-F1
#
_cell.length_a   1.000
_cell.length_b   1.000
_cell.length_c   1.000
_cell.angle_alpha   90.00
_cell.angle_beta   90.00
_cell.angle_gamma   90.00
#
_symmetry.space_group_name_H-M   'P 1'
#
loop_
_entity.id
_entity.type
_entity.pdbx_description
1 polymer ?
#
loop_
_entity_poly.entity_id
_entity_poly.type
_entity_poly.pdbx_seq_one_letter_code
_entity_poly.pdbx_strand_id
1 'polypeptide(L)'
;MGAQLPAFKFRSRREGVDYRRINSIDVDRVASELDLNTLQDNIMCVTFCNMDGEKCAYCHNPVDSVLLKLFRLAQLMLEYLLHSQEYLTCSLQVEEGKVHALTCEKEQMMREMEKQAEEIKSLKEECRKRKKIISTQQTMIQAGVANYHKCQCCEKAFMNYSFLQSHIQRRHPEQYINGKDLPPLNILQSGVEAKLLSFIGLKNEALDRFEKWKKEEKEKLDEEIKIMRETFTAECKALAVKNSTLESVSFPSKQNIFYMLFCMHVHYYWVYYSPNISEKRNSSNKLLIDTLRKNPSLTKEIHSVLEQTLEEKLELLGVKSVSNSLFQNRRTICTHQQPKLF
;
A
#
# COMPACT_ATOMS: atom_id res chain seq x y z
N MET A 1 -7.70 3.84 21.28
CA MET A 1 -9.16 3.97 21.45
C MET A 1 -9.63 5.04 20.49
N GLY A 2 -10.41 4.68 19.46
CA GLY A 2 -10.90 5.65 18.48
C GLY A 2 -12.00 6.49 19.12
N ALA A 3 -11.84 7.81 19.12
CA ALA A 3 -12.88 8.72 19.58
C ALA A 3 -14.08 8.59 18.64
N GLN A 4 -15.12 7.89 19.09
CA GLN A 4 -16.37 7.79 18.36
C GLN A 4 -17.16 9.07 18.65
N LEU A 5 -17.26 9.95 17.67
CA LEU A 5 -18.07 11.16 17.80
C LEU A 5 -19.53 10.78 18.08
N PRO A 6 -20.21 11.49 18.99
CA PRO A 6 -21.59 11.20 19.32
C PRO A 6 -22.49 11.36 18.09
N ALA A 7 -23.61 10.64 18.09
CA ALA A 7 -24.58 10.68 17.00
C ALA A 7 -25.07 12.12 16.75
N PHE A 8 -25.09 12.52 15.47
CA PHE A 8 -25.47 13.86 15.06
C PHE A 8 -26.92 14.18 15.43
N LYS A 9 -27.13 15.36 16.02
CA LYS A 9 -28.45 15.91 16.29
C LYS A 9 -28.42 17.43 16.14
N PHE A 10 -29.40 17.97 15.45
CA PHE A 10 -29.57 19.42 15.33
C PHE A 10 -29.81 20.07 16.70
N ARG A 11 -29.11 21.16 16.95
CA ARG A 11 -29.19 21.96 18.17
C ARG A 11 -30.39 22.90 18.14
N SER A 12 -31.00 23.12 19.30
CA SER A 12 -32.03 24.15 19.47
C SER A 12 -31.41 25.54 19.33
N ARG A 13 -32.06 26.43 18.58
CA ARG A 13 -31.61 27.82 18.37
C ARG A 13 -32.32 28.71 19.37
N ARG A 14 -31.58 29.29 20.32
CA ARG A 14 -32.13 30.10 21.42
C ARG A 14 -31.58 31.53 21.46
N GLU A 15 -30.50 31.78 20.74
CA GLU A 15 -29.80 33.06 20.75
C GLU A 15 -30.41 34.00 19.72
N GLY A 16 -30.72 35.23 20.09
CA GLY A 16 -31.25 36.24 19.17
C GLY A 16 -30.21 36.71 18.16
N VAL A 17 -30.68 37.39 17.11
CA VAL A 17 -29.81 37.94 16.07
C VAL A 17 -29.10 39.21 16.56
N ASP A 18 -27.78 39.24 16.47
CA ASP A 18 -27.01 40.48 16.66
C ASP A 18 -27.01 41.31 15.37
N TYR A 19 -28.04 42.14 15.21
CA TYR A 19 -28.19 43.02 14.06
C TYR A 19 -27.04 44.01 13.89
N ARG A 20 -26.40 44.47 14.97
CA ARG A 20 -25.27 45.43 14.85
C ARG A 20 -24.09 44.76 14.17
N ARG A 21 -23.78 43.54 14.61
CA ARG A 21 -22.70 42.74 14.04
C ARG A 21 -22.98 42.40 12.59
N ILE A 22 -24.18 41.93 12.27
CA ILE A 22 -24.57 41.58 10.89
C ILE A 22 -24.52 42.81 9.97
N ASN A 23 -25.03 43.96 10.41
CA ASN A 23 -25.03 45.19 9.61
C ASN A 23 -23.63 45.76 9.34
N SER A 24 -22.64 45.40 10.15
CA SER A 24 -21.25 45.84 9.94
C SER A 24 -20.50 45.05 8.86
N ILE A 25 -21.07 43.92 8.41
CA ILE A 25 -20.44 43.03 7.43
C ILE A 25 -20.78 43.52 6.02
N ASP A 26 -19.73 43.86 5.26
CA ASP A 26 -19.83 44.12 3.82
C ASP A 26 -19.81 42.79 3.05
N VAL A 27 -21.00 42.31 2.68
CA VAL A 27 -21.17 41.01 2.02
C VAL A 27 -20.58 40.99 0.59
N ASP A 28 -20.62 42.12 -0.12
CA ASP A 28 -20.09 42.22 -1.48
C ASP A 28 -18.56 42.17 -1.47
N ARG A 29 -17.93 42.83 -0.49
CA ARG A 29 -16.50 42.70 -0.26
C ARG A 29 -16.12 41.28 0.12
N VAL A 30 -16.84 40.65 1.06
CA VAL A 30 -16.58 39.26 1.46
C VAL A 30 -16.66 38.31 0.27
N ALA A 31 -17.65 38.48 -0.62
CA ALA A 31 -17.82 37.65 -1.80
C ALA A 31 -16.73 37.89 -2.86
N SER A 32 -16.37 39.14 -3.13
CA SER A 32 -15.39 39.50 -4.16
C SER A 32 -13.94 39.21 -3.77
N GLU A 33 -13.61 39.38 -2.49
CA GLU A 33 -12.26 39.17 -1.94
C GLU A 33 -12.06 37.76 -1.36
N LEU A 34 -13.12 36.94 -1.29
CA LEU A 34 -13.10 35.63 -0.63
C LEU A 34 -12.61 35.72 0.83
N ASP A 35 -13.12 36.69 1.58
CA ASP A 35 -12.75 36.90 2.98
C ASP A 35 -13.32 35.80 3.90
N LEU A 36 -12.61 34.68 3.93
CA LEU A 36 -12.98 33.51 4.72
C LEU A 36 -12.93 33.76 6.22
N ASN A 37 -12.12 34.73 6.68
CA ASN A 37 -12.00 35.05 8.10
C ASN A 37 -13.29 35.68 8.61
N THR A 38 -13.81 36.68 7.90
CA THR A 38 -15.11 37.28 8.22
C THR A 38 -16.23 36.22 8.19
N LEU A 39 -16.21 35.28 7.24
CA LEU A 39 -17.19 34.19 7.24
C LEU A 39 -17.04 33.28 8.47
N GLN A 40 -15.81 32.90 8.84
CA GLN A 40 -15.59 32.02 9.99
C GLN A 40 -15.92 32.64 11.33
N ASP A 41 -15.61 33.91 11.52
CA ASP A 41 -15.92 34.61 12.77
C ASP A 41 -17.43 34.66 13.01
N ASN A 42 -18.23 34.68 11.95
CA ASN A 42 -19.68 34.86 12.00
C ASN A 42 -20.49 33.56 11.81
N ILE A 43 -19.87 32.46 11.37
CA ILE A 43 -20.58 31.23 10.99
C ILE A 43 -21.43 30.66 12.13
N MET A 44 -20.92 30.73 13.37
CA MET A 44 -21.60 30.21 14.55
C MET A 44 -22.86 31.04 14.85
N CYS A 45 -22.75 32.37 14.82
CA CYS A 45 -23.87 33.26 15.07
C CYS A 45 -24.99 33.07 14.03
N VAL A 46 -24.63 32.97 12.74
CA VAL A 46 -25.62 32.80 11.66
C VAL A 46 -26.27 31.41 11.70
N THR A 47 -25.49 30.37 11.97
CA THR A 47 -25.99 28.98 11.97
C THR A 47 -26.96 28.71 13.13
N PHE A 48 -26.71 29.30 14.30
CA PHE A 48 -27.42 28.98 15.55
C PHE A 48 -28.35 30.08 16.07
N CYS A 49 -28.49 31.22 15.37
CA CYS A 49 -29.44 32.25 15.75
C CYS A 49 -30.91 31.80 15.59
N ASN A 50 -31.78 32.36 16.42
CA ASN A 50 -33.21 32.21 16.37
C ASN A 50 -33.82 33.35 15.57
N MET A 51 -34.59 33.00 14.52
CA MET A 51 -35.32 33.95 13.70
C MET A 51 -36.83 33.98 14.02
N ASP A 52 -37.28 33.15 14.96
CA ASP A 52 -38.68 33.04 15.31
C ASP A 52 -39.18 34.36 15.93
N GLY A 53 -40.16 34.99 15.29
CA GLY A 53 -40.77 36.23 15.78
C GLY A 53 -40.04 37.51 15.40
N GLU A 54 -39.01 37.43 14.55
CA GLU A 54 -38.34 38.61 13.99
C GLU A 54 -39.30 39.43 13.11
N LYS A 55 -39.19 40.76 13.21
CA LYS A 55 -40.07 41.72 12.53
C LYS A 55 -39.25 42.71 11.72
N CYS A 56 -39.85 43.19 10.63
CA CYS A 56 -39.25 44.25 9.85
C CYS A 56 -38.99 45.50 10.71
N ALA A 57 -37.77 46.02 10.66
CA ALA A 57 -37.35 47.19 11.42
C ALA A 57 -38.14 48.47 11.08
N TYR A 58 -38.71 48.55 9.87
CA TYR A 58 -39.38 49.75 9.37
C TYR A 58 -40.91 49.72 9.51
N CYS A 59 -41.55 48.57 9.27
CA CYS A 59 -43.01 48.45 9.30
C CYS A 59 -43.54 47.52 10.39
N HIS A 60 -42.67 46.90 11.19
CA HIS A 60 -43.00 45.96 12.26
C HIS A 60 -43.82 44.73 11.86
N ASN A 61 -44.03 44.51 10.56
CA ASN A 61 -44.65 43.29 10.05
C ASN A 61 -43.73 42.09 10.28
N PRO A 62 -44.29 40.89 10.51
CA PRO A 62 -43.51 39.65 10.55
C PRO A 62 -42.72 39.45 9.26
N VAL A 63 -41.52 38.88 9.37
CA VAL A 63 -40.74 38.46 8.21
C VAL A 63 -41.52 37.38 7.43
N ASP A 64 -41.40 37.40 6.11
CA ASP A 64 -42.06 36.44 5.23
C ASP A 64 -41.74 34.98 5.62
N SER A 65 -42.78 34.17 5.73
CA SER A 65 -42.66 32.78 6.21
C SER A 65 -41.87 31.86 5.28
N VAL A 66 -41.85 32.14 3.97
CA VAL A 66 -41.05 31.37 2.99
C VAL A 66 -39.57 31.73 3.14
N LEU A 67 -39.25 33.02 3.32
CA LEU A 67 -37.87 33.46 3.60
C LEU A 67 -37.35 32.87 4.92
N LEU A 68 -38.17 32.84 5.97
CA LEU A 68 -37.82 32.20 7.25
C LEU A 68 -37.57 30.70 7.08
N LYS A 69 -38.38 29.99 6.27
CA LYS A 69 -38.16 28.57 5.97
C LYS A 69 -36.87 28.33 5.16
N LEU A 70 -36.59 29.17 4.15
CA LEU A 70 -35.36 29.09 3.37
C LEU A 70 -34.14 29.33 4.24
N PHE A 71 -34.17 30.35 5.08
CA PHE A 71 -33.10 30.62 6.03
C PHE A 71 -32.94 29.47 7.04
N ARG A 72 -34.04 28.94 7.55
CA ARG A 72 -34.01 27.79 8.46
C ARG A 72 -33.37 26.56 7.80
N LEU A 73 -33.70 26.28 6.53
CA LEU A 73 -33.05 25.22 5.76
C LEU A 73 -31.55 25.50 5.60
N ALA A 74 -31.17 26.75 5.27
CA ALA A 74 -29.76 27.15 5.17
C ALA A 74 -29.01 26.91 6.48
N GLN A 75 -29.59 27.29 7.63
CA GLN A 75 -28.99 27.04 8.94
C GLN A 75 -28.82 25.55 9.25
N LEU A 76 -29.78 24.70 8.89
CA LEU A 76 -29.67 23.25 9.09
C LEU A 76 -28.61 22.64 8.17
N MET A 77 -28.53 23.10 6.91
CA MET A 77 -27.46 22.71 5.99
C MET A 77 -26.08 23.11 6.52
N LEU A 78 -25.92 24.35 7.00
CA LEU A 78 -24.67 24.84 7.58
C LEU A 78 -24.27 24.05 8.83
N GLU A 79 -25.21 23.76 9.73
CA GLU A 79 -24.95 22.95 10.92
C GLU A 79 -24.49 21.53 10.57
N TYR A 80 -25.10 20.91 9.56
CA TYR A 80 -24.67 19.60 9.08
C TYR A 80 -23.29 19.65 8.41
N LEU A 81 -22.99 20.71 7.66
CA LEU A 81 -21.68 20.91 7.04
C LEU A 81 -20.58 21.11 8.10
N LEU A 82 -20.84 21.89 9.15
CA LEU A 82 -19.92 22.07 10.27
C LEU A 82 -19.65 20.74 11.00
N HIS A 83 -20.72 19.98 11.30
CA HIS A 83 -20.56 18.65 11.90
C HIS A 83 -19.75 17.71 11.00
N SER A 84 -20.04 17.71 9.70
CA SER A 84 -19.32 16.87 8.73
C SER A 84 -17.84 17.25 8.64
N GLN A 85 -17.53 18.55 8.65
CA GLN A 85 -16.15 19.04 8.69
C GLN A 85 -15.43 18.57 9.96
N GLU A 86 -16.05 18.71 11.13
CA GLU A 86 -15.48 18.26 12.40
C GLU A 86 -15.28 16.73 12.41
N TYR A 87 -16.26 15.98 11.94
CA TYR A 87 -16.19 14.53 11.83
C TYR A 87 -15.05 14.08 10.92
N LEU A 88 -14.95 14.66 9.73
CA LEU A 88 -13.89 14.35 8.78
C LEU A 88 -12.52 14.75 9.33
N THR A 89 -12.41 15.90 9.99
CA THR A 89 -11.15 16.38 10.61
C THR A 89 -10.69 15.42 11.70
N CYS A 90 -11.58 15.03 12.62
CA CYS A 90 -11.27 14.07 13.66
C CYS A 90 -10.90 12.70 13.08
N SER A 91 -11.64 12.22 12.07
CA SER A 91 -11.35 10.96 11.40
C SER A 91 -9.98 10.97 10.72
N LEU A 92 -9.64 12.07 10.04
CA LEU A 92 -8.34 12.25 9.39
C LEU A 92 -7.21 12.22 10.43
N GLN A 93 -7.34 12.97 11.53
CA GLN A 93 -6.35 12.99 12.61
C GLN A 93 -6.10 11.59 13.21
N VAL A 94 -7.14 10.78 13.38
CA VAL A 94 -7.00 9.40 13.87
C VAL A 94 -6.22 8.54 12.88
N GLU A 95 -6.52 8.62 11.59
CA GLU A 95 -5.81 7.85 10.56
C GLU A 95 -4.36 8.35 10.38
N GLU A 96 -4.13 9.66 10.39
CA GLU A 96 -2.79 10.26 10.38
C GLU A 96 -1.95 9.76 11.57
N GLY A 97 -2.53 9.71 12.76
CA GLY A 97 -1.88 9.15 13.95
C GLY A 97 -1.49 7.68 13.80
N LYS A 98 -2.36 6.86 13.19
CA LYS A 98 -2.04 5.44 12.90
C LYS A 98 -0.91 5.30 11.88
N VAL A 99 -0.95 6.08 10.80
CA VAL A 99 0.09 6.08 9.77
C VAL A 99 1.43 6.49 10.39
N HIS A 100 1.43 7.52 11.23
CA HIS A 100 2.63 7.96 11.94
C HIS A 100 3.19 6.86 12.85
N ALA A 101 2.34 6.20 13.66
CA ALA A 101 2.76 5.10 14.52
C ALA A 101 3.36 3.92 13.74
N LEU A 102 2.70 3.46 12.67
CA LEU A 102 3.19 2.38 11.81
C LEU A 102 4.49 2.74 11.11
N THR A 103 4.67 4.02 10.74
CA THR A 103 5.92 4.51 10.17
C THR A 103 7.06 4.41 11.17
N CYS A 104 6.85 4.84 12.42
CA CYS A 104 7.82 4.70 13.50
C CYS A 104 8.18 3.23 13.78
N GLU A 105 7.19 2.34 13.81
CA GLU A 105 7.40 0.89 13.98
C GLU A 105 8.22 0.29 12.83
N LYS A 106 7.87 0.62 11.58
CA LYS A 106 8.62 0.20 10.39
C LYS A 106 10.08 0.65 10.47
N GLU A 107 10.33 1.90 10.81
CA GLU A 107 11.69 2.43 10.94
C GLU A 107 12.49 1.70 12.04
N GLN A 108 11.84 1.37 13.15
CA GLN A 108 12.46 0.58 14.21
C GLN A 108 12.80 -0.84 13.73
N MET A 109 11.87 -1.52 13.05
CA MET A 109 12.13 -2.85 12.49
C MET A 109 13.25 -2.83 11.45
N MET A 110 13.30 -1.80 10.60
CA MET A 110 14.39 -1.64 9.63
C MET A 110 15.75 -1.52 10.32
N ARG A 111 15.86 -0.72 11.39
CA ARG A 111 17.10 -0.62 12.17
C ARG A 111 17.52 -1.95 12.80
N GLU A 112 16.57 -2.73 13.31
CA GLU A 112 16.87 -4.05 13.88
C GLU A 112 17.30 -5.05 12.80
N MET A 113 16.66 -5.03 11.63
CA MET A 113 17.06 -5.85 10.48
C MET A 113 18.48 -5.52 10.00
N GLU A 114 18.85 -4.24 9.96
CA GLU A 114 20.23 -3.82 9.63
C GLU A 114 21.25 -4.33 10.65
N LYS A 115 20.92 -4.25 11.94
CA LYS A 115 21.76 -4.77 13.02
C LYS A 115 21.95 -6.28 12.90
N GLN A 116 20.86 -7.04 12.71
CA GLN A 116 20.93 -8.48 12.51
C GLN A 116 21.74 -8.86 11.26
N ALA A 117 21.62 -8.08 10.18
CA ALA A 117 22.41 -8.31 8.97
C ALA A 117 23.92 -8.14 9.23
N GLU A 118 24.33 -7.14 10.00
CA GLU A 118 25.74 -6.95 10.37
C GLU A 118 26.23 -8.05 11.32
N GLU A 119 25.40 -8.50 12.28
CA GLU A 119 25.73 -9.63 13.15
C GLU A 119 25.94 -10.94 12.36
N ILE A 120 25.06 -11.23 11.40
CA ILE A 120 25.21 -12.38 10.50
C ILE A 120 26.51 -12.27 9.70
N LYS A 121 26.86 -11.08 9.23
CA LYS A 121 28.09 -10.83 8.48
C LYS A 121 29.33 -11.05 9.36
N SER A 122 29.33 -10.59 10.61
CA SER A 122 30.43 -10.82 11.55
C SER A 122 30.56 -12.30 11.92
N LEU A 123 29.44 -13.00 12.17
CA LEU A 123 29.44 -14.43 12.50
C LEU A 123 29.89 -15.28 11.31
N LYS A 124 29.51 -14.93 10.09
CA LYS A 124 30.02 -15.58 8.87
C LYS A 124 31.53 -15.44 8.75
N GLU A 125 32.07 -14.26 9.06
CA GLU A 125 33.52 -14.04 9.02
C GLU A 125 34.26 -14.80 10.12
N GLU A 126 33.71 -14.84 11.33
CA GLU A 126 34.26 -15.66 12.41
C GLU A 126 34.22 -17.16 12.07
N CYS A 127 33.10 -17.64 11.52
CA CYS A 127 32.99 -19.01 11.03
C CYS A 127 34.05 -19.34 9.98
N ARG A 128 34.33 -18.42 9.04
CA ARG A 128 35.41 -18.61 8.05
C ARG A 128 36.78 -18.70 8.72
N LYS A 129 37.07 -17.84 9.70
CA LYS A 129 38.33 -17.88 10.47
C LYS A 129 38.49 -19.21 11.22
N ARG A 130 37.45 -19.65 11.94
CA ARG A 130 37.46 -20.93 12.67
C ARG A 130 37.65 -22.12 11.72
N LYS A 131 36.98 -22.14 10.56
CA LYS A 131 37.18 -23.18 9.53
C LYS A 131 38.62 -23.26 9.04
N LYS A 132 39.29 -22.11 8.82
CA LYS A 132 40.72 -22.09 8.46
C LYS A 132 41.59 -22.70 9.55
N ILE A 133 41.39 -22.32 10.81
CA ILE A 133 42.14 -22.87 11.96
C ILE A 133 41.97 -24.39 12.05
N ILE A 134 40.71 -24.88 11.97
CA ILE A 134 40.42 -26.32 12.01
C ILE A 134 41.09 -27.04 10.85
N SER A 135 41.04 -26.48 9.63
CA SER A 135 41.71 -27.08 8.48
C SER A 135 43.23 -27.16 8.69
N THR A 136 43.87 -26.10 9.19
CA THR A 136 45.31 -26.12 9.49
C THR A 136 45.65 -27.15 10.57
N GLN A 137 44.86 -27.23 11.65
CA GLN A 137 45.03 -28.22 12.70
C GLN A 137 44.85 -29.65 12.19
N GLN A 138 43.83 -29.91 11.35
CA GLN A 138 43.61 -31.20 10.71
C GLN A 138 44.81 -31.62 9.85
N THR A 139 45.38 -30.70 9.06
CA THR A 139 46.60 -30.96 8.28
C THR A 139 47.78 -31.32 9.18
N MET A 140 47.99 -30.58 10.28
CA MET A 140 49.06 -30.90 11.25
C MET A 140 48.88 -32.28 11.89
N ILE A 141 47.65 -32.64 12.29
CA ILE A 141 47.34 -33.95 12.87
C ILE A 141 47.54 -35.06 11.83
N GLN A 142 47.10 -34.87 10.58
CA GLN A 142 47.28 -35.86 9.51
C GLN A 142 48.77 -36.09 9.20
N ALA A 143 49.57 -35.03 9.14
CA ALA A 143 51.02 -35.15 9.00
C ALA A 143 51.65 -35.91 10.17
N GLY A 144 51.16 -35.71 11.40
CA GLY A 144 51.56 -36.50 12.56
C GLY A 144 51.20 -37.99 12.42
N VAL A 145 49.92 -38.31 12.14
CA VAL A 145 49.40 -39.69 12.08
C VAL A 145 49.97 -40.48 10.89
N ALA A 146 50.29 -39.82 9.76
CA ALA A 146 50.87 -40.45 8.57
C ALA A 146 52.36 -40.82 8.73
N ASN A 147 53.04 -40.31 9.77
CA ASN A 147 54.48 -40.50 9.97
C ASN A 147 54.83 -41.63 10.97
N TYR A 148 53.87 -42.50 11.33
CA TYR A 148 54.13 -43.64 12.21
C TYR A 148 54.04 -44.98 11.45
N HIS A 149 55.10 -45.79 11.56
CA HIS A 149 55.20 -47.11 10.99
C HIS A 149 54.82 -48.17 12.04
N LYS A 150 53.66 -48.80 11.88
CA LYS A 150 53.15 -49.83 12.81
C LYS A 150 53.78 -51.20 12.53
N CYS A 151 54.13 -51.92 13.59
CA CYS A 151 54.50 -53.33 13.50
C CYS A 151 53.27 -54.17 13.18
N GLN A 152 53.43 -55.18 12.32
CA GLN A 152 52.33 -56.10 11.97
C GLN A 152 52.23 -57.28 12.95
N CYS A 153 53.27 -57.52 13.73
CA CYS A 153 53.36 -58.64 14.66
C CYS A 153 52.94 -58.27 16.09
N CYS A 154 52.86 -56.97 16.41
CA CYS A 154 52.43 -56.46 17.70
C CYS A 154 51.92 -55.00 17.60
N GLU A 155 51.38 -54.45 18.68
CA GLU A 155 50.72 -53.13 18.68
C GLU A 155 51.68 -51.92 18.67
N LYS A 156 53.00 -52.14 18.55
CA LYS A 156 53.99 -51.05 18.62
C LYS A 156 54.06 -50.26 17.31
N ALA A 157 54.06 -48.93 17.44
CA ALA A 157 54.24 -47.98 16.33
C ALA A 157 55.54 -47.20 16.51
N PHE A 158 56.23 -46.96 15.39
CA PHE A 158 57.56 -46.34 15.38
C PHE A 158 57.55 -45.09 14.51
N MET A 159 58.23 -44.03 14.94
CA MET A 159 58.28 -42.76 14.20
C MET A 159 59.08 -42.82 12.88
N ASN A 160 59.86 -43.88 12.66
CA ASN A 160 60.68 -44.05 11.46
C ASN A 160 60.75 -45.54 11.07
N TYR A 161 60.77 -45.83 9.77
CA TYR A 161 60.81 -47.19 9.21
C TYR A 161 62.05 -47.97 9.68
N SER A 162 63.20 -47.31 9.84
CA SER A 162 64.44 -47.93 10.35
C SER A 162 64.29 -48.50 11.76
N PHE A 163 63.54 -47.82 12.63
CA PHE A 163 63.25 -48.31 13.99
C PHE A 163 62.26 -49.46 13.98
N LEU A 164 61.26 -49.44 13.08
CA LEU A 164 60.37 -50.58 12.86
C LEU A 164 61.16 -51.81 12.39
N GLN A 165 62.06 -51.65 11.41
CA GLN A 165 62.91 -52.73 10.91
C GLN A 165 63.79 -53.34 11.99
N SER A 166 64.47 -52.49 12.77
CA SER A 166 65.29 -52.93 13.92
C SER A 166 64.46 -53.66 14.98
N HIS A 167 63.21 -53.24 15.20
CA HIS A 167 62.29 -53.89 16.11
C HIS A 167 61.88 -55.29 15.61
N ILE A 168 61.48 -55.41 14.34
CA ILE A 168 61.12 -56.69 13.71
C ILE A 168 62.31 -57.66 13.80
N GLN A 169 63.51 -57.20 13.46
CA GLN A 169 64.72 -58.05 13.47
C GLN A 169 65.06 -58.60 14.87
N ARG A 170 64.83 -57.82 15.94
CA ARG A 170 65.19 -58.22 17.31
C ARG A 170 64.10 -58.99 18.05
N ARG A 171 62.83 -58.72 17.75
CA ARG A 171 61.68 -59.23 18.51
C ARG A 171 60.79 -60.17 17.71
N HIS A 172 60.90 -60.16 16.39
CA HIS A 172 60.21 -61.05 15.46
C HIS A 172 61.18 -61.67 14.43
N PRO A 173 62.29 -62.30 14.87
CA PRO A 173 63.34 -62.79 13.97
C PRO A 173 62.86 -63.88 13.00
N GLU A 174 61.79 -64.60 13.34
CA GLU A 174 61.20 -65.64 12.49
C GLU A 174 60.59 -65.11 11.18
N GLN A 175 60.26 -63.80 11.11
CA GLN A 175 59.78 -63.17 9.89
C GLN A 175 60.88 -62.51 9.05
N TYR A 176 62.11 -62.37 9.59
CA TYR A 176 63.22 -61.70 8.91
C TYR A 176 64.00 -62.65 7.97
N ILE A 177 63.89 -63.97 8.16
CA ILE A 177 64.73 -64.96 7.47
C ILE A 177 64.12 -65.44 6.13
N ASN A 178 62.82 -65.27 5.90
CA ASN A 178 62.16 -65.69 4.64
C ASN A 178 62.03 -64.53 3.64
N GLY A 179 63.17 -63.93 3.29
CA GLY A 179 63.28 -62.89 2.26
C GLY A 179 63.58 -63.43 0.85
N LYS A 180 62.84 -64.45 0.38
CA LYS A 180 62.71 -64.77 -1.06
C LYS A 180 61.37 -65.44 -1.34
N ASP A 181 60.30 -64.70 -1.09
CA ASP A 181 59.11 -64.73 -1.93
C ASP A 181 58.52 -63.33 -1.82
N LEU A 182 58.49 -62.62 -2.94
CA LEU A 182 57.70 -61.39 -3.03
C LEU A 182 56.24 -61.80 -2.77
N PRO A 183 55.61 -61.40 -1.65
CA PRO A 183 54.19 -61.65 -1.48
C PRO A 183 53.48 -60.78 -2.54
N PRO A 184 52.48 -61.32 -3.24
CA PRO A 184 51.84 -60.60 -4.32
C PRO A 184 51.28 -59.27 -3.81
N LEU A 185 51.34 -58.26 -4.67
CA LEU A 185 50.70 -56.95 -4.54
C LEU A 185 49.18 -57.03 -4.21
N ASN A 186 48.60 -58.23 -4.08
CA ASN A 186 47.17 -58.51 -3.95
C ASN A 186 46.60 -58.50 -2.51
N ILE A 187 47.38 -58.58 -1.42
CA ILE A 187 46.80 -58.70 -0.06
C ILE A 187 46.68 -57.34 0.67
N LEU A 188 47.55 -56.37 0.39
CA LEU A 188 47.34 -54.98 0.86
C LEU A 188 46.38 -54.20 -0.04
N GLN A 189 46.25 -54.60 -1.31
CA GLN A 189 45.38 -53.97 -2.28
C GLN A 189 43.89 -54.25 -1.97
N SER A 190 43.53 -55.47 -1.55
CA SER A 190 42.15 -55.81 -1.16
C SER A 190 41.69 -55.10 0.12
N GLY A 191 42.57 -54.91 1.12
CA GLY A 191 42.26 -54.19 2.36
C GLY A 191 42.19 -52.67 2.21
N VAL A 192 43.01 -52.10 1.30
CA VAL A 192 42.97 -50.68 0.95
C VAL A 192 41.79 -50.39 0.02
N GLU A 193 41.49 -51.25 -0.95
CA GLU A 193 40.29 -51.15 -1.80
C GLU A 193 39.01 -51.31 -0.97
N ALA A 194 38.93 -52.25 -0.03
CA ALA A 194 37.76 -52.39 0.84
C ALA A 194 37.54 -51.16 1.73
N LYS A 195 38.61 -50.57 2.28
CA LYS A 195 38.53 -49.32 3.05
C LYS A 195 38.23 -48.11 2.18
N LEU A 196 38.75 -48.05 0.96
CA LEU A 196 38.47 -46.98 0.01
C LEU A 196 37.01 -47.06 -0.46
N LEU A 197 36.51 -48.26 -0.75
CA LEU A 197 35.11 -48.51 -1.10
C LEU A 197 34.17 -48.19 0.06
N SER A 198 34.54 -48.53 1.31
CA SER A 198 33.73 -48.14 2.48
C SER A 198 33.74 -46.63 2.73
N PHE A 199 34.88 -45.97 2.52
CA PHE A 199 34.99 -44.51 2.64
C PHE A 199 34.25 -43.77 1.53
N ILE A 200 34.30 -44.29 0.29
CA ILE A 200 33.49 -43.80 -0.84
C ILE A 200 32.01 -44.03 -0.55
N GLY A 201 31.63 -45.18 -0.01
CA GLY A 201 30.26 -45.48 0.42
C GLY A 201 29.74 -44.48 1.46
N LEU A 202 30.49 -44.27 2.54
CA LEU A 202 30.16 -43.30 3.59
C LEU A 202 30.09 -41.86 3.05
N LYS A 203 30.99 -41.49 2.14
CA LYS A 203 30.98 -40.18 1.48
C LYS A 203 29.75 -40.02 0.59
N ASN A 204 29.37 -41.05 -0.17
CA ASN A 204 28.20 -41.04 -1.03
C ASN A 204 26.91 -40.99 -0.21
N GLU A 205 26.81 -41.72 0.90
CA GLU A 205 25.68 -41.63 1.83
C GLU A 205 25.57 -40.25 2.52
N ALA A 206 26.70 -39.61 2.82
CA ALA A 206 26.70 -38.25 3.35
C ALA A 206 26.25 -37.23 2.29
N LEU A 207 26.65 -37.44 1.04
CA LEU A 207 26.24 -36.63 -0.11
C LEU A 207 24.75 -36.79 -0.41
N ASP A 208 24.23 -38.02 -0.39
CA ASP A 208 22.81 -38.31 -0.59
C ASP A 208 21.95 -37.70 0.52
N ARG A 209 22.40 -37.81 1.78
CA ARG A 209 21.76 -37.12 2.92
C ARG A 209 21.75 -35.60 2.75
N PHE A 210 22.83 -35.02 2.25
CA PHE A 210 22.92 -33.58 2.02
C PHE A 210 22.01 -33.11 0.88
N GLU A 211 21.98 -33.82 -0.26
CA GLU A 211 21.09 -33.47 -1.37
C GLU A 211 19.61 -33.70 -1.00
N LYS A 212 19.30 -34.74 -0.22
CA LYS A 212 17.96 -34.96 0.33
C LYS A 212 17.53 -33.80 1.24
N TRP A 213 18.35 -33.44 2.22
CA TRP A 213 18.07 -32.31 3.10
C TRP A 213 17.90 -30.98 2.33
N LYS A 214 18.76 -30.73 1.34
CA LYS A 214 18.68 -29.54 0.48
C LYS A 214 17.39 -29.50 -0.34
N LYS A 215 16.89 -30.64 -0.79
CA LYS A 215 15.59 -30.74 -1.47
C LYS A 215 14.44 -30.46 -0.48
N GLU A 216 14.46 -31.07 0.69
CA GLU A 216 13.45 -30.85 1.74
C GLU A 216 13.39 -29.38 2.19
N GLU A 217 14.55 -28.73 2.35
CA GLU A 217 14.60 -27.32 2.77
C GLU A 217 14.11 -26.38 1.66
N LYS A 218 14.38 -26.72 0.39
CA LYS A 218 13.83 -25.99 -0.75
C LYS A 218 12.31 -26.12 -0.83
N GLU A 219 11.78 -27.32 -0.62
CA GLU A 219 10.33 -27.58 -0.62
C GLU A 219 9.62 -26.85 0.52
N LYS A 220 10.23 -26.79 1.72
CA LYS A 220 9.72 -25.98 2.83
C LYS A 220 9.65 -24.49 2.50
N LEU A 221 10.73 -23.95 1.93
CA LEU A 221 10.79 -22.55 1.55
C LEU A 221 9.75 -22.22 0.47
N ASP A 222 9.58 -23.10 -0.51
CA ASP A 222 8.57 -22.94 -1.57
C ASP A 222 7.14 -22.95 -1.00
N GLU A 223 6.85 -23.82 -0.01
CA GLU A 223 5.54 -23.84 0.65
C GLU A 223 5.33 -22.60 1.54
N GLU A 224 6.34 -22.12 2.26
CA GLU A 224 6.26 -20.87 3.04
C GLU A 224 5.98 -19.66 2.15
N ILE A 225 6.67 -19.56 1.00
CA ILE A 225 6.43 -18.50 0.01
C ILE A 225 5.00 -18.59 -0.54
N LYS A 226 4.50 -19.80 -0.79
CA LYS A 226 3.14 -20.02 -1.27
C LYS A 226 2.10 -19.58 -0.24
N ILE A 227 2.26 -20.00 1.02
CA ILE A 227 1.39 -19.59 2.14
C ILE A 227 1.39 -18.06 2.29
N MET A 228 2.57 -17.42 2.22
CA MET A 228 2.69 -15.97 2.29
C MET A 228 1.94 -15.26 1.15
N ARG A 229 2.06 -15.76 -0.10
CA ARG A 229 1.35 -15.21 -1.26
C ARG A 229 -0.16 -15.36 -1.14
N GLU A 230 -0.63 -16.51 -0.68
CA GLU A 230 -2.06 -16.77 -0.46
C GLU A 230 -2.63 -15.86 0.63
N THR A 231 -1.90 -15.72 1.74
CA THR A 231 -2.28 -14.82 2.86
C THR A 231 -2.35 -13.37 2.41
N PHE A 232 -1.32 -12.88 1.71
CA PHE A 232 -1.28 -11.52 1.17
C PHE A 232 -2.42 -11.26 0.16
N THR A 233 -2.71 -12.24 -0.70
CA THR A 233 -3.80 -12.13 -1.68
C THR A 233 -5.16 -12.08 -0.99
N ALA A 234 -5.36 -12.87 0.07
CA ALA A 234 -6.58 -12.86 0.85
C ALA A 234 -6.79 -11.51 1.57
N GLU A 235 -5.72 -10.95 2.16
CA GLU A 235 -5.75 -9.63 2.79
C GLU A 235 -6.04 -8.52 1.78
N CYS A 236 -5.41 -8.54 0.60
CA CYS A 236 -5.69 -7.57 -0.46
C CYS A 236 -7.15 -7.63 -0.92
N LYS A 237 -7.74 -8.83 -1.06
CA LYS A 237 -9.15 -8.99 -1.39
C LYS A 237 -10.06 -8.46 -0.27
N ALA A 238 -9.72 -8.74 0.99
CA ALA A 238 -10.48 -8.23 2.13
C ALA A 238 -10.41 -6.70 2.22
N LEU A 239 -9.25 -6.11 1.94
CA LEU A 239 -9.08 -4.66 1.83
C LEU A 239 -9.87 -4.08 0.66
N ALA A 240 -9.86 -4.72 -0.51
CA ALA A 240 -10.65 -4.29 -1.65
C ALA A 240 -12.16 -4.28 -1.33
N VAL A 241 -12.68 -5.35 -0.70
CA VAL A 241 -14.10 -5.41 -0.27
C VAL A 241 -14.41 -4.32 0.76
N LYS A 242 -13.54 -4.09 1.75
CA LYS A 242 -13.70 -3.00 2.72
C LYS A 242 -13.68 -1.64 2.03
N ASN A 243 -12.81 -1.45 1.04
CA ASN A 243 -12.70 -0.21 0.29
C ASN A 243 -13.95 0.04 -0.56
N SER A 244 -14.46 -0.98 -1.26
CA SER A 244 -15.72 -0.91 -2.00
C SER A 244 -16.92 -0.68 -1.07
N THR A 245 -16.90 -1.20 0.15
CA THR A 245 -17.94 -0.91 1.17
C THR A 245 -17.84 0.52 1.70
N LEU A 246 -16.63 1.04 1.89
CA LEU A 246 -16.41 2.44 2.26
C LEU A 246 -16.84 3.38 1.12
N GLU A 247 -16.52 3.03 -0.13
CA GLU A 247 -16.98 3.75 -1.31
C GLU A 247 -18.50 3.72 -1.42
N SER A 248 -19.17 2.57 -1.22
CA SER A 248 -20.64 2.51 -1.27
C SER A 248 -21.34 3.25 -0.13
N VAL A 249 -20.66 3.50 0.99
CA VAL A 249 -21.14 4.38 2.08
C VAL A 249 -20.80 5.85 1.82
N SER A 250 -19.72 6.14 1.09
CA SER A 250 -19.24 7.50 0.77
C SER A 250 -19.81 8.08 -0.56
N PHE A 251 -20.21 7.24 -1.51
CA PHE A 251 -20.72 7.64 -2.83
C PHE A 251 -22.19 8.12 -2.87
N PRO A 252 -23.16 7.56 -2.10
CA PRO A 252 -24.55 8.00 -2.15
C PRO A 252 -24.73 9.47 -1.70
N SER A 253 -23.84 9.94 -0.82
CA SER A 253 -23.82 11.31 -0.31
C SER A 253 -23.09 12.27 -1.26
N LYS A 254 -22.04 11.83 -1.95
CA LYS A 254 -21.30 12.68 -2.91
C LYS A 254 -22.04 12.90 -4.22
N GLN A 255 -22.73 11.89 -4.77
CA GLN A 255 -23.49 12.06 -6.02
C GLN A 255 -24.71 12.98 -5.83
N ASN A 256 -25.42 12.92 -4.71
CA ASN A 256 -26.55 13.82 -4.45
C ASN A 256 -26.13 15.26 -4.17
N ILE A 257 -25.03 15.48 -3.43
CA ILE A 257 -24.53 16.83 -3.15
C ILE A 257 -23.89 17.45 -4.40
N PHE A 258 -23.16 16.67 -5.20
CA PHE A 258 -22.57 17.15 -6.45
C PHE A 258 -23.64 17.40 -7.52
N TYR A 259 -24.65 16.55 -7.67
CA TYR A 259 -25.80 16.84 -8.57
C TYR A 259 -26.63 18.03 -8.07
N MET A 260 -26.85 18.19 -6.77
CA MET A 260 -27.56 19.35 -6.22
C MET A 260 -26.78 20.65 -6.40
N LEU A 261 -25.47 20.65 -6.10
CA LEU A 261 -24.60 21.83 -6.31
C LEU A 261 -24.41 22.12 -7.80
N PHE A 262 -24.22 21.11 -8.65
CA PHE A 262 -24.11 21.29 -10.10
C PHE A 262 -25.42 21.77 -10.72
N CYS A 263 -26.58 21.23 -10.33
CA CYS A 263 -27.88 21.71 -10.78
C CYS A 263 -28.16 23.13 -10.26
N MET A 264 -27.82 23.47 -9.01
CA MET A 264 -27.99 24.84 -8.51
C MET A 264 -27.03 25.82 -9.20
N HIS A 265 -25.80 25.43 -9.51
CA HIS A 265 -24.83 26.27 -10.21
C HIS A 265 -25.18 26.46 -11.69
N VAL A 266 -25.63 25.41 -12.39
CA VAL A 266 -26.10 25.48 -13.77
C VAL A 266 -27.40 26.27 -13.87
N HIS A 267 -28.33 26.12 -12.93
CA HIS A 267 -29.59 26.90 -12.92
C HIS A 267 -29.32 28.38 -12.58
N TYR A 268 -28.41 28.67 -11.65
CA TYR A 268 -27.97 30.04 -11.31
C TYR A 268 -27.25 30.71 -12.49
N TYR A 269 -26.33 30.01 -13.17
CA TYR A 269 -25.64 30.54 -14.36
C TYR A 269 -26.56 30.69 -15.57
N TRP A 270 -27.54 29.81 -15.78
CA TRP A 270 -28.46 29.86 -16.92
C TRP A 270 -29.56 30.93 -16.74
N VAL A 271 -29.97 31.22 -15.50
CA VAL A 271 -30.99 32.24 -15.17
C VAL A 271 -30.41 33.65 -15.03
N TYR A 272 -29.16 33.81 -14.57
CA TYR A 272 -28.55 35.13 -14.35
C TYR A 272 -27.48 35.53 -15.37
N TYR A 273 -26.92 34.61 -16.16
CA TYR A 273 -25.84 34.89 -17.13
C TYR A 273 -26.16 34.33 -18.53
N SER A 274 -27.20 34.87 -19.16
CA SER A 274 -27.28 34.95 -20.61
C SER A 274 -27.61 36.39 -20.97
N PRO A 275 -26.58 37.25 -20.99
CA PRO A 275 -26.02 37.65 -22.30
C PRO A 275 -24.49 37.86 -22.30
N ASN A 276 -23.88 37.66 -23.47
CA ASN A 276 -22.51 38.04 -23.88
C ASN A 276 -21.33 37.30 -23.20
N ILE A 277 -21.06 36.08 -23.64
CA ILE A 277 -19.71 35.49 -23.55
C ILE A 277 -18.84 36.12 -24.65
N SER A 278 -18.26 37.28 -24.37
CA SER A 278 -17.00 37.69 -25.01
C SER A 278 -15.88 37.70 -23.97
N GLU A 279 -14.86 36.87 -24.26
CA GLU A 279 -13.47 37.05 -23.83
C GLU A 279 -13.10 36.95 -22.35
N LYS A 280 -12.80 35.71 -21.92
CA LYS A 280 -11.50 35.38 -21.33
C LYS A 280 -11.28 33.86 -21.37
N ARG A 281 -10.74 33.37 -22.48
CA ARG A 281 -10.28 31.98 -22.63
C ARG A 281 -8.75 32.00 -22.58
N ASN A 282 -8.16 31.31 -21.59
CA ASN A 282 -6.71 31.13 -21.48
C ASN A 282 -6.10 30.72 -22.83
N SER A 283 -4.99 31.37 -23.24
CA SER A 283 -4.41 31.24 -24.59
C SER A 283 -4.08 29.79 -24.97
N SER A 284 -3.67 28.97 -24.01
CA SER A 284 -3.36 27.55 -24.20
C SER A 284 -4.58 26.70 -24.58
N ASN A 285 -5.76 26.99 -24.01
CA ASN A 285 -7.00 26.25 -24.31
C ASN A 285 -7.59 26.66 -25.67
N LYS A 286 -7.36 27.90 -26.11
CA LYS A 286 -7.81 28.38 -27.42
C LYS A 286 -7.03 27.69 -28.55
N LEU A 287 -5.71 27.56 -28.38
CA LEU A 287 -4.82 26.85 -29.32
C LEU A 287 -5.17 25.36 -29.45
N LEU A 288 -5.48 24.70 -28.33
CA LEU A 288 -5.89 23.30 -28.30
C LEU A 288 -7.22 23.07 -29.05
N ILE A 289 -8.22 23.91 -28.79
CA ILE A 289 -9.53 23.85 -29.46
C ILE A 289 -9.40 24.11 -30.97
N ASP A 290 -8.58 25.09 -31.38
CA ASP A 290 -8.36 25.39 -32.79
C ASP A 290 -7.54 24.29 -33.50
N THR A 291 -6.65 23.60 -32.79
CA THR A 291 -5.88 22.46 -33.31
C THR A 291 -6.75 21.21 -33.48
N LEU A 292 -7.67 20.96 -32.54
CA LEU A 292 -8.65 19.87 -32.65
C LEU A 292 -9.64 20.12 -33.78
N ARG A 293 -10.15 21.36 -33.92
CA ARG A 293 -11.08 21.75 -34.99
C ARG A 293 -10.48 21.57 -36.39
N LYS A 294 -9.16 21.72 -36.54
CA LYS A 294 -8.44 21.49 -37.81
C LYS A 294 -8.19 20.02 -38.13
N ASN A 295 -8.37 19.11 -37.16
CA ASN A 295 -8.12 17.67 -37.31
C ASN A 295 -9.39 16.85 -36.99
N PRO A 296 -10.32 16.74 -37.96
CA PRO A 296 -11.60 16.06 -37.74
C PRO A 296 -11.46 14.56 -37.49
N SER A 297 -10.40 13.91 -37.96
CA SER A 297 -10.08 12.51 -37.65
C SER A 297 -9.74 12.32 -36.17
N LEU A 298 -8.81 13.13 -35.66
CA LEU A 298 -8.39 13.12 -34.26
C LEU A 298 -9.55 13.47 -33.32
N THR A 299 -10.42 14.39 -33.74
CA THR A 299 -11.62 14.76 -32.96
C THR A 299 -12.60 13.60 -32.85
N LYS A 300 -12.82 12.83 -33.92
CA LYS A 300 -13.68 11.63 -33.88
C LYS A 300 -13.10 10.53 -33.00
N GLU A 301 -11.79 10.36 -33.04
CA GLU A 301 -11.10 9.35 -32.23
C GLU A 301 -11.18 9.68 -30.74
N ILE A 302 -10.91 10.95 -30.37
CA ILE A 302 -11.06 11.44 -29.00
C ILE A 302 -12.52 11.35 -28.54
N HIS A 303 -13.49 11.66 -29.41
CA HIS A 303 -14.91 11.53 -29.08
C HIS A 303 -15.30 10.08 -28.80
N SER A 304 -14.85 9.14 -29.64
CA SER A 304 -15.11 7.70 -29.45
C SER A 304 -14.51 7.18 -28.15
N VAL A 305 -13.29 7.60 -27.80
CA VAL A 305 -12.63 7.21 -26.54
C VAL A 305 -13.38 7.78 -25.33
N LEU A 306 -13.84 9.03 -25.42
CA LEU A 306 -14.62 9.67 -24.36
C LEU A 306 -16.00 9.02 -24.18
N GLU A 307 -16.68 8.66 -25.27
CA GLU A 307 -17.97 7.94 -25.22
C GLU A 307 -17.81 6.56 -24.60
N GLN A 308 -16.78 5.80 -25.01
CA GLN A 308 -16.51 4.48 -24.47
C GLN A 308 -16.14 4.52 -22.98
N THR A 309 -15.31 5.50 -22.59
CA THR A 309 -14.96 5.74 -21.18
C THR A 309 -16.18 6.14 -20.36
N LEU A 310 -17.09 6.93 -20.94
CA LEU A 310 -18.31 7.36 -20.28
C LEU A 310 -19.28 6.18 -20.10
N GLU A 311 -19.43 5.31 -21.11
CA GLU A 311 -20.25 4.10 -21.03
C GLU A 311 -19.72 3.14 -19.95
N GLU A 312 -18.42 2.85 -19.93
CA GLU A 312 -17.80 2.02 -18.88
C GLU A 312 -18.03 2.59 -17.48
N LYS A 313 -17.96 3.92 -17.33
CA LYS A 313 -18.21 4.59 -16.03
C LYS A 313 -19.68 4.56 -15.64
N LEU A 314 -20.61 4.63 -16.59
CA LEU A 314 -22.05 4.54 -16.34
C LEU A 314 -22.48 3.12 -15.96
N GLU A 315 -21.89 2.09 -16.60
CA GLU A 315 -22.12 0.68 -16.24
C GLU A 315 -21.60 0.36 -14.83
N LEU A 316 -20.42 0.88 -14.46
CA LEU A 316 -19.88 0.75 -13.10
C LEU A 316 -20.76 1.42 -12.03
N LEU A 317 -21.56 2.43 -12.42
CA LEU A 317 -22.54 3.10 -11.55
C LEU A 317 -23.93 2.44 -11.58
N GLY A 318 -24.07 1.28 -12.23
CA GLY A 318 -25.32 0.52 -12.27
C GLY A 318 -26.37 1.06 -13.25
N VAL A 319 -26.00 2.02 -14.10
CA VAL A 319 -26.89 2.58 -15.13
C VAL A 319 -26.69 1.77 -16.42
N LYS A 320 -27.56 0.80 -16.70
CA LYS A 320 -27.54 0.11 -18.01
C LYS A 320 -27.85 1.13 -19.11
N SER A 321 -27.00 1.22 -20.11
CA SER A 321 -27.22 2.04 -21.29
C SER A 321 -28.48 1.55 -22.00
N VAL A 322 -29.54 2.36 -21.96
CA VAL A 322 -30.62 2.25 -22.95
C VAL A 322 -30.03 2.81 -24.24
N SER A 323 -29.35 1.94 -24.98
CA SER A 323 -28.87 2.23 -26.31
C SER A 323 -30.05 2.68 -27.16
N ASN A 324 -29.89 3.85 -27.78
CA ASN A 324 -30.70 4.47 -28.84
C ASN A 324 -31.77 5.54 -28.50
N SER A 325 -32.04 5.92 -27.25
CA SER A 325 -33.05 6.96 -26.97
C SER A 325 -32.52 8.33 -26.52
N LEU A 326 -31.25 8.43 -26.09
CA LEU A 326 -30.70 9.72 -25.60
C LEU A 326 -30.14 10.65 -26.69
N PHE A 327 -29.98 10.17 -27.92
CA PHE A 327 -29.42 10.98 -29.04
C PHE A 327 -30.43 11.39 -30.13
N GLN A 328 -31.71 11.01 -30.03
CA GLN A 328 -32.71 11.39 -31.04
C GLN A 328 -33.40 12.75 -30.78
N ASN A 329 -33.33 13.32 -29.57
CA ASN A 329 -33.99 14.59 -29.27
C ASN A 329 -33.11 15.84 -29.50
N ARG A 330 -32.57 15.98 -30.72
CA ARG A 330 -31.84 17.21 -31.14
C ARG A 330 -32.59 18.11 -32.11
N ARG A 331 -33.89 17.89 -32.37
CA ARG A 331 -34.71 18.77 -33.22
C ARG A 331 -36.17 18.86 -32.77
N THR A 332 -36.47 19.47 -31.61
CA THR A 332 -37.88 19.86 -31.33
C THR A 332 -38.10 20.98 -30.32
N ILE A 333 -37.08 21.75 -29.92
CA ILE A 333 -37.29 22.88 -29.01
C ILE A 333 -36.67 24.15 -29.61
N CYS A 334 -37.34 24.67 -30.64
CA CYS A 334 -37.26 26.06 -31.09
C CYS A 334 -38.44 26.37 -31.99
N THR A 335 -39.61 26.63 -31.41
CA THR A 335 -40.62 27.49 -32.02
C THR A 335 -41.14 28.45 -30.96
N HIS A 336 -40.68 29.69 -31.06
CA HIS A 336 -41.28 30.85 -30.42
C HIS A 336 -42.79 30.90 -30.67
N GLN A 337 -43.57 31.13 -29.62
CA GLN A 337 -44.80 31.92 -29.71
C GLN A 337 -44.82 32.92 -28.56
N GLN A 338 -44.70 34.20 -28.91
CA GLN A 338 -44.92 35.35 -28.04
C GLN A 338 -46.39 35.36 -27.56
N PRO A 339 -46.69 35.75 -26.31
CA PRO A 339 -48.06 36.06 -25.92
C PRO A 339 -48.50 37.37 -26.59
N LYS A 340 -49.61 37.35 -27.32
CA LYS A 340 -50.31 38.56 -27.75
C LYS A 340 -50.99 39.20 -26.55
N LEU A 341 -50.69 40.48 -26.35
CA LEU A 341 -51.50 41.43 -25.57
C LEU A 341 -52.94 41.44 -26.12
N PHE A 342 -53.92 41.22 -25.24
CA PHE A 342 -55.17 41.96 -25.16
C PHE A 342 -55.70 41.87 -23.73
#